data_AF-A0A1I1KXK7-F1
#
_entry.id   AF-A0A1I1KXK7-F1
#
_cell.length_a   1.000
_cell.length_b   1.000
_cell.length_c   1.000
_cell.angle_alpha   90.00
_cell.angle_beta   90.00
_cell.angle_gamma   90.00
#
_symmetry.space_group_name_H-M   'P 1'
#
loop_
_entity.id
_entity.type
_entity.pdbx_description
1 polymer ?
#
loop_
_entity_poly.entity_id
_entity_poly.type
_entity_poly.pdbx_seq_one_letter_code
_entity_poly.pdbx_strand_id
1 'polypeptide(L)'
;MREMRVSPEALLVAAAFIVPFAVEFRTVLSWVGIELTALETALLGLGMILALLAWAFRPADDDSEERPKRKGDGGRPNPNENRG
;
A
#
# COMPACT_ATOMS: atom_id res chain seq x y z
N MET A 1 -9.49 11.03 8.98
CA MET A 1 -8.19 11.07 8.28
C MET A 1 -8.18 9.88 7.35
N ARG A 2 -7.86 10.03 6.05
CA ARG A 2 -7.79 8.86 5.14
C ARG A 2 -6.73 7.91 5.69
N GLU A 3 -7.05 6.63 5.76
CA GLU A 3 -6.05 5.62 6.13
C GLU A 3 -4.99 5.58 5.02
N MET A 4 -3.76 5.95 5.37
CA MET A 4 -2.61 5.87 4.47
C MET A 4 -1.94 4.52 4.68
N ARG A 5 -1.65 3.80 3.59
CA ARG A 5 -0.96 2.50 3.65
C ARG A 5 0.47 2.59 4.17
N VAL A 6 1.07 3.78 4.11
CA VAL A 6 2.46 4.07 4.52
C VAL A 6 2.51 5.39 5.27
N SER A 7 3.56 5.60 6.07
CA SER A 7 3.73 6.86 6.79
C SER A 7 4.06 8.03 5.85
N PRO A 8 3.68 9.28 6.22
CA PRO A 8 3.94 10.45 5.39
C PRO A 8 5.43 10.65 5.06
N GLU A 9 6.32 10.42 6.03
CA GLU A 9 7.76 10.53 5.82
C GLU A 9 8.29 9.49 4.84
N ALA A 10 7.83 8.23 4.92
CA ALA A 10 8.21 7.20 3.97
C ALA A 10 7.72 7.53 2.54
N LEU A 11 6.51 8.10 2.43
CA LEU A 11 5.94 8.54 1.16
C LEU A 11 6.73 9.69 0.53
N LEU A 12 7.18 10.66 1.33
CA LEU A 12 8.01 11.77 0.87
C LEU A 12 9.37 11.28 0.38
N VAL A 13 10.00 10.37 1.12
CA VAL A 13 11.28 9.77 0.72
C VAL A 13 11.11 9.03 -0.61
N ALA A 14 10.09 8.17 -0.72
CA ALA A 14 9.80 7.45 -1.95
C ALA A 14 9.55 8.40 -3.13
N ALA A 15 8.77 9.46 -2.94
CA ALA A 15 8.52 10.47 -3.96
C ALA A 15 9.80 11.22 -4.38
N ALA A 16 10.68 11.53 -3.42
CA ALA A 16 11.95 12.19 -3.70
C ALA A 16 12.88 11.32 -4.57
N PHE A 17 12.88 10.00 -4.36
CA PHE A 17 13.67 9.05 -5.16
C PHE A 17 13.15 8.87 -6.59
N ILE A 18 11.89 9.20 -6.88
CA ILE A 18 11.35 9.14 -8.25
C ILE A 18 12.07 10.11 -9.18
N VAL A 19 12.51 11.27 -8.69
CA VAL A 19 13.19 12.29 -9.51
C VAL A 19 14.53 11.78 -10.07
N PRO A 20 15.52 11.38 -9.25
CA PRO A 20 16.76 10.83 -9.77
C PRO A 20 16.50 9.55 -10.58
N PHE A 21 15.56 8.69 -10.17
CA PHE A 21 15.19 7.51 -10.95
C PHE A 21 14.71 7.86 -12.37
N ALA A 22 13.85 8.85 -12.54
CA ALA A 22 13.35 9.26 -13.86
C ALA A 22 14.47 9.84 -14.74
N VAL A 23 15.40 10.60 -14.15
CA VAL A 23 16.57 11.13 -14.85
C VAL A 23 17.49 10.01 -15.31
N GLU A 24 17.80 9.05 -14.44
CA GLU A 24 18.65 7.91 -14.80
C GLU A 24 17.97 6.99 -15.80
N PHE A 25 16.66 6.76 -15.68
CA PHE A 25 15.89 5.97 -16.64
C PHE A 25 15.93 6.59 -18.03
N ARG A 26 15.81 7.92 -18.15
CA ARG A 26 16.03 8.63 -19.42
C ARG A 26 17.42 8.35 -19.98
N THR A 27 18.46 8.38 -19.15
CA THR A 27 19.83 8.06 -19.57
C THR A 27 19.94 6.62 -20.07
N VAL A 28 19.37 5.65 -19.35
CA VAL A 28 19.40 4.24 -19.74
C VAL A 28 18.62 3.99 -21.04
N LEU A 29 17.46 4.62 -21.21
CA LEU A 29 16.67 4.54 -22.45
C LEU A 29 17.44 5.03 -23.68
N SER A 30 18.29 6.05 -23.51
CA SER A 30 19.11 6.56 -24.60
C SER A 30 20.10 5.52 -25.13
N TRP A 31 20.55 4.58 -24.29
CA TRP A 31 21.47 3.50 -24.70
C TRP A 31 20.82 2.49 -25.65
N VAL A 32 19.49 2.38 -25.64
CA VAL A 32 18.73 1.50 -26.53
C VAL A 32 18.05 2.28 -27.68
N GLY A 33 18.45 3.55 -27.89
CA GLY A 33 17.94 4.39 -28.97
C GLY A 33 16.58 5.03 -28.70
N ILE A 34 16.12 5.05 -27.45
CA ILE A 34 14.88 5.74 -27.05
C ILE A 34 15.25 7.08 -26.42
N GLU A 35 14.92 8.17 -27.09
CA GLU A 35 15.16 9.52 -26.58
C GLU A 35 13.89 10.11 -25.97
N LEU A 36 13.93 10.38 -24.67
CA LEU A 36 12.91 11.17 -24.00
C LEU A 36 13.36 12.63 -23.89
N THR A 37 12.47 13.55 -24.23
CA THR A 37 12.63 14.97 -23.94
C THR A 37 12.56 15.23 -22.43
N ALA A 38 13.01 16.41 -22.01
CA ALA A 38 12.90 16.83 -20.62
C ALA A 38 11.43 16.89 -20.15
N LEU A 39 10.51 17.33 -21.02
CA LEU A 39 9.09 17.41 -20.70
C LEU A 39 8.45 16.03 -20.52
N GLU A 40 8.72 15.09 -21.43
CA GLU A 40 8.23 13.71 -21.30
C GLU A 40 8.75 13.05 -20.03
N THR A 41 10.03 13.24 -19.71
CA THR A 41 10.63 12.72 -18.48
C THR A 41 9.96 13.31 -17.23
N ALA A 42 9.67 14.62 -17.24
CA ALA A 42 8.96 15.28 -16.15
C ALA A 42 7.52 14.77 -16.00
N LEU A 43 6.80 14.57 -17.12
CA LEU A 43 5.44 14.01 -17.11
C LEU A 43 5.42 12.57 -16.61
N LEU A 44 6.39 11.74 -16.99
CA LEU A 44 6.53 10.38 -16.47
C LEU A 44 6.80 10.37 -14.97
N GLY A 45 7.75 11.19 -14.49
CA GLY A 45 8.04 11.33 -13.06
C GLY A 45 6.81 11.80 -12.27
N LEU A 46 6.09 12.80 -12.79
CA LEU A 46 4.83 13.27 -12.19
C LEU A 46 3.78 12.16 -12.16
N GLY A 47 3.62 11.41 -13.24
CA GLY A 47 2.70 10.28 -13.32
C GLY A 47 3.03 9.19 -12.29
N MET A 48 4.31 8.88 -12.10
CA MET A 48 4.76 7.94 -11.06
C MET A 48 4.44 8.43 -9.65
N ILE A 49 4.65 9.72 -9.36
CA ILE A 49 4.29 10.33 -8.07
C ILE A 49 2.78 10.23 -7.84
N LEU A 50 1.97 10.60 -8.84
CA LEU A 50 0.51 10.51 -8.72
C LEU A 50 0.03 9.08 -8.51
N ALA A 51 0.63 8.10 -9.20
CA ALA A 51 0.34 6.68 -9.02
C ALA A 51 0.72 6.22 -7.60
N LEU A 52 1.87 6.63 -7.09
CA LEU A 52 2.32 6.34 -5.72
C LEU A 52 1.35 6.93 -4.69
N LEU A 53 0.91 8.17 -4.87
CA LEU A 53 -0.09 8.81 -4.01
C LEU A 53 -1.43 8.07 -4.07
N ALA A 54 -1.93 7.74 -5.27
CA ALA A 54 -3.17 7.01 -5.44
C ALA A 54 -3.13 5.64 -4.74
N TRP A 55 -2.00 4.93 -4.83
CA TRP A 55 -1.76 3.68 -4.11
C TRP A 55 -1.71 3.90 -2.59
N ALA A 56 -0.96 4.91 -2.13
CA ALA A 56 -0.78 5.18 -0.70
C ALA A 56 -2.11 5.53 0.01
N PHE A 57 -3.03 6.19 -0.68
CA PHE A 57 -4.34 6.57 -0.15
C PHE A 57 -5.46 5.55 -0.41
N ARG A 58 -5.19 4.43 -1.08
CA ARG A 58 -6.19 3.38 -1.29
C ARG A 58 -6.40 2.63 0.03
N PRO A 59 -7.65 2.51 0.54
CA PRO A 59 -7.92 1.77 1.78
C PRO A 59 -7.38 0.33 1.69
N ALA A 60 -6.87 -0.20 2.80
CA ALA A 60 -6.55 -1.61 2.89
C ALA A 60 -7.87 -2.38 2.81
N ASP A 61 -7.97 -3.34 1.89
CA ASP A 61 -9.10 -4.27 1.93
C ASP A 61 -8.93 -5.03 3.24
N ASP A 62 -9.92 -4.91 4.12
CA ASP A 62 -9.94 -5.54 5.43
C ASP A 62 -10.02 -7.05 5.20
N ASP A 63 -8.85 -7.70 5.08
CA ASP A 63 -8.69 -9.14 5.30
C ASP A 63 -8.93 -9.39 6.79
N SER A 64 -10.16 -9.12 7.21
CA SER A 64 -10.73 -9.63 8.43
C SER A 64 -10.64 -11.14 8.29
N GLU A 65 -9.53 -11.68 8.80
CA GLU A 65 -9.41 -13.08 9.14
C GLU A 65 -10.73 -13.49 9.76
N GLU A 66 -11.47 -14.31 9.03
CA GLU A 66 -12.64 -15.00 9.52
C GLU A 66 -12.12 -15.88 10.66
N ARG A 67 -12.00 -15.29 11.86
CA ARG A 67 -11.63 -16.00 13.08
C ARG A 67 -12.60 -17.17 13.11
N PRO A 68 -12.14 -18.44 13.03
CA PRO A 68 -13.04 -19.56 13.03
C PRO A 68 -13.85 -19.42 14.31
N LYS A 69 -15.16 -19.17 14.15
CA LYS A 69 -16.12 -19.12 15.26
C LYS A 69 -15.88 -20.39 16.04
N ARG A 70 -15.27 -20.29 17.23
CA ARG A 70 -14.97 -21.44 18.06
C ARG A 70 -16.32 -22.08 18.40
N LYS A 71 -16.72 -23.08 17.64
CA LYS A 71 -17.91 -23.90 17.88
C LYS A 71 -17.55 -24.79 19.07
N GLY A 72 -17.68 -24.26 20.28
CA GLY A 72 -17.19 -24.96 21.45
C GLY A 72 -17.36 -24.17 22.74
N ASP A 73 -18.60 -23.87 23.09
CA ASP A 73 -19.06 -24.09 24.46
C ASP A 73 -20.48 -24.65 24.37
N GLY A 74 -20.56 -25.94 24.03
CA GLY A 74 -21.76 -26.72 24.31
C GLY A 74 -21.87 -26.76 25.83
N GLY A 75 -22.90 -26.08 26.35
CA GLY A 75 -23.10 -25.80 27.76
C GLY A 75 -22.64 -26.94 28.66
N ARG A 76 -21.59 -26.68 29.44
CA ARG A 76 -21.26 -27.50 30.59
C ARG A 76 -22.45 -27.43 31.55
N PRO A 77 -23.11 -28.54 31.87
CA PRO A 77 -24.17 -28.55 32.87
C PRO A 77 -23.61 -28.02 34.19
N ASN A 78 -24.33 -27.08 34.79
CA ASN A 78 -23.96 -26.50 36.06
C ASN A 78 -24.14 -27.56 37.17
N PRO A 79 -23.07 -27.98 37.89
CA PRO A 79 -23.16 -29.06 38.88
C PRO A 79 -24.04 -28.71 40.10
N ASN A 80 -24.50 -27.47 40.23
CA ASN A 80 -25.30 -27.01 41.37
C ASN A 80 -26.81 -26.99 41.12
N GLU A 81 -27.29 -27.35 39.93
CA GLU A 81 -28.71 -27.25 39.57
C GLU A 81 -29.62 -28.23 40.33
N ASN A 82 -29.05 -29.27 40.96
CA ASN A 82 -29.80 -30.34 41.64
C ASN A 82 -29.68 -30.33 43.18
N ARG A 83 -29.48 -29.15 43.79
CA ARG A 83 -29.49 -28.98 45.27
C ARG A 83 -30.57 -27.99 45.75
N GLY A 84 -31.80 -28.20 45.30
CA GLY A 84 -33.00 -27.51 45.78
C GLY A 84 -34.06 -28.50 46.20
#